data_AF-A0A1E7ID77-F1
#
_entry.id   AF-A0A1E7ID77-F1
#
_cell.length_a   1.000
_cell.length_b   1.000
_cell.length_c   1.000
_cell.angle_alpha   90.00
_cell.angle_beta   90.00
_cell.angle_gamma   90.00
#
_symmetry.space_group_name_H-M   'P 1'
#
loop_
_entity.id
_entity.type
_entity.pdbx_description
1 polymer ?
#
loop_
_entity_poly.entity_id
_entity_poly.type
_entity_poly.pdbx_seq_one_letter_code
_entity_poly.pdbx_strand_id
1 'polypeptide(L)' 'MAFFLKTKLWQTGSLDWWTRIGNEEVYLGSREFPLPPEEGDEWLVSSTGNRFKVIEGEIRLIAKEKPVESRQPW' A
#
# COMPACT_ATOMS: atom_id res chain seq x y z
N MET A 1 -3.19 13.02 16.50
CA MET A 1 -4.35 12.47 15.78
C MET A 1 -4.19 10.97 15.71
N ALA A 2 -5.15 10.21 16.26
CA ALA A 2 -5.13 8.75 16.22
C ALA A 2 -5.75 8.30 14.89
N PHE A 3 -4.94 7.74 14.00
CA PHE A 3 -5.44 7.08 12.81
C PHE A 3 -6.08 5.77 13.25
N PHE A 4 -7.38 5.59 12.99
CA PHE A 4 -8.13 4.39 13.37
C PHE A 4 -7.84 3.22 12.41
N LEU A 5 -6.56 3.03 12.07
CA LEU A 5 -6.13 1.83 11.36
C LEU A 5 -5.95 0.70 12.36
N LYS A 6 -6.69 -0.38 12.14
CA LYS A 6 -6.52 -1.64 12.87
C LYS A 6 -5.23 -2.34 12.43
N THR A 7 -4.80 -2.13 11.19
CA THR A 7 -3.60 -2.76 10.64
C THR A 7 -2.35 -2.09 11.17
N LYS A 8 -1.38 -2.90 11.64
CA LYS A 8 -0.07 -2.41 12.06
C LYS A 8 0.72 -1.97 10.83
N LEU A 9 1.15 -0.72 10.82
CA LEU A 9 2.01 -0.14 9.78
C LEU A 9 3.29 0.41 10.42
N TRP A 10 4.38 0.35 9.67
CA TRP A 10 5.66 0.93 10.07
C TRP A 10 6.41 1.41 8.83
N GLN A 11 7.32 2.35 9.05
CA GLN A 11 8.16 2.91 8.01
C GLN A 11 9.60 2.41 8.20
N THR A 12 10.29 2.08 7.10
CA THR A 12 11.73 1.80 7.13
C THR A 12 12.55 3.08 6.93
N GLY A 13 13.87 2.99 7.11
CA GLY A 13 14.81 4.09 6.87
C GLY A 13 14.84 4.62 5.44
N SER A 14 14.28 3.88 4.48
CA SER A 14 14.21 4.27 3.07
C SER A 14 12.91 5.00 2.70
N LEU A 15 12.10 5.40 3.69
CA LEU A 15 10.73 5.91 3.50
C LEU A 15 9.76 4.86 2.93
N ASP A 16 10.06 3.58 3.09
CA ASP A 16 9.19 2.49 2.67
C ASP A 16 8.15 2.20 3.74
N TRP A 17 6.89 2.12 3.35
CA TRP A 17 5.79 1.71 4.21
C TRP A 17 5.55 0.22 4.11
N TRP A 18 5.44 -0.40 5.27
CA TRP A 18 5.19 -1.81 5.42
C TRP A 18 4.04 -2.01 6.39
N THR A 19 3.35 -3.11 6.20
CA THR A 19 2.28 -3.53 7.08
C THR A 19 2.35 -5.03 7.33
N ARG A 20 1.69 -5.47 8.40
CA ARG A 20 1.58 -6.89 8.71
C ARG A 20 0.13 -7.31 8.53
N ILE A 21 -0.10 -8.17 7.54
CA ILE A 21 -1.40 -8.81 7.30
C ILE A 21 -1.27 -10.26 7.78
N GLY A 22 -1.90 -10.58 8.91
CA GLY A 22 -1.74 -11.87 9.57
C GLY A 22 -0.30 -12.12 10.05
N ASN A 23 0.40 -13.03 9.40
CA ASN A 23 1.80 -13.40 9.70
C ASN A 23 2.80 -12.98 8.63
N GLU A 24 2.36 -12.26 7.60
CA GLU A 24 3.22 -11.84 6.49
C GLU A 24 3.44 -10.33 6.51
N GLU A 25 4.68 -9.93 6.20
CA GLU A 25 5.06 -8.54 6.00
C GLU A 25 4.78 -8.16 4.55
N VAL A 26 3.98 -7.11 4.36
CA VAL A 26 3.49 -6.67 3.06
C VAL A 26 3.98 -5.25 2.81
N TYR A 27 4.65 -5.06 1.68
CA TYR A 27 5.11 -3.75 1.22
C TYR A 27 3.96 -2.93 0.64
N LEU A 28 3.77 -1.73 1.17
CA LEU A 28 2.69 -0.81 0.81
C LEU A 28 3.13 0.33 -0.11
N GLY A 29 4.41 0.42 -0.47
CA GLY A 29 4.94 1.54 -1.25
C GLY A 29 5.69 2.54 -0.37
N SER A 30 6.31 3.55 -0.98
CA SER A 30 7.07 4.57 -0.26
C SER A 30 6.37 5.94 -0.35
N ARG A 31 6.51 6.61 -1.48
CA ARG A 31 5.92 7.95 -1.72
C ARG A 31 4.47 7.91 -2.22
N GLU A 32 4.03 6.74 -2.67
CA GLU A 32 2.68 6.48 -3.18
C GLU A 32 1.67 6.24 -2.06
N PHE A 33 2.17 5.97 -0.85
CA PHE A 33 1.33 5.69 0.31
C PHE A 33 0.67 6.98 0.82
N PRO A 34 -0.68 7.03 0.89
CA PRO A 34 -1.38 8.21 1.39
C PRO A 34 -1.12 8.39 2.88
N LEU A 35 -0.68 9.58 3.27
CA LEU A 35 -0.44 9.98 4.66
C LEU A 35 -1.16 11.30 4.95
N PRO A 36 -2.18 11.30 5.81
CA PRO A 36 -2.72 10.14 6.54
C PRO A 36 -3.63 9.24 5.66
N PRO A 37 -3.61 7.92 5.86
CA PRO A 37 -4.55 7.02 5.20
C PRO A 37 -5.96 7.17 5.81
N GLU A 38 -6.95 7.41 4.95
CA GLU A 38 -8.37 7.53 5.28
C GLU A 38 -9.20 6.37 4.71
N GLU A 39 -10.42 6.18 5.23
CA GLU A 39 -11.31 5.12 4.76
C GLU A 39 -11.68 5.32 3.29
N GLY A 40 -11.51 4.28 2.48
CA GLY A 40 -11.75 4.32 1.04
C GLY A 40 -10.54 4.74 0.21
N ASP A 41 -9.43 5.16 0.83
CA ASP A 41 -8.20 5.47 0.12
C ASP A 41 -7.66 4.25 -0.61
N GLU A 42 -7.31 4.44 -1.87
CA GLU A 42 -6.70 3.41 -2.71
C GLU A 42 -5.44 3.94 -3.39
N TRP A 43 -4.41 3.11 -3.45
CA TRP A 43 -3.17 3.42 -4.14
C TRP A 43 -2.59 2.17 -4.78
N LEU A 44 -1.86 2.39 -5.87
CA LEU A 44 -1.13 1.36 -6.58
C LEU A 44 0.34 1.48 -6.19
N VAL A 45 0.97 0.37 -5.85
CA VAL A 45 2.40 0.30 -5.56
C VAL A 45 3.13 0.01 -6.85
N SER A 46 3.79 1.01 -7.44
CA SER A 46 4.48 0.86 -8.72
C SER A 46 5.55 -0.24 -8.70
N SER A 47 6.21 -0.47 -7.56
CA SER A 47 7.28 -1.48 -7.45
C SER A 47 6.78 -2.93 -7.55
N THR A 48 5.54 -3.21 -7.12
CA THR A 48 4.99 -4.57 -7.07
C THR A 48 3.77 -4.77 -7.97
N GLY A 49 3.15 -3.67 -8.42
CA GLY A 49 1.86 -3.64 -9.07
C GLY A 49 0.68 -3.95 -8.13
N ASN A 50 0.90 -3.98 -6.83
CA ASN A 50 -0.15 -4.26 -5.86
C ASN A 50 -1.01 -3.01 -5.62
N ARG A 51 -2.32 -3.14 -5.77
CA ARG A 51 -3.29 -2.10 -5.43
C ARG A 51 -3.87 -2.38 -4.05
N PHE A 52 -3.69 -1.44 -3.14
CA PHE A 52 -4.22 -1.51 -1.79
C PHE A 52 -5.38 -0.54 -1.63
N LYS A 53 -6.29 -0.88 -0.71
CA LYS A 53 -7.40 -0.01 -0.30
C LYS A 53 -7.65 -0.11 1.19
N VAL A 54 -7.96 1.01 1.83
CA VAL A 54 -8.43 1.05 3.22
C VAL A 54 -9.91 0.71 3.24
N ILE A 55 -10.25 -0.39 3.91
CA ILE A 55 -11.63 -0.88 4.09
C ILE A 55 -11.82 -1.20 5.57
N GLU A 56 -12.79 -0.54 6.21
CA GLU A 56 -13.12 -0.64 7.63
C GLU A 56 -11.93 -0.37 8.57
N GLY A 57 -11.06 0.57 8.18
CA GLY A 57 -9.80 0.86 8.86
C GLY A 57 -8.75 -0.26 8.73
N GLU A 58 -8.88 -1.15 7.76
CA GLU A 58 -7.89 -2.19 7.43
C GLU A 58 -7.32 -2.01 6.02
N ILE A 59 -6.01 -2.17 5.87
CA ILE A 59 -5.38 -2.16 4.54
C ILE A 59 -5.57 -3.53 3.90
N ARG A 60 -6.30 -3.58 2.78
CA ARG A 60 -6.54 -4.81 2.02
C ARG A 60 -5.97 -4.70 0.62
N LEU A 61 -5.34 -5.77 0.17
CA LEU A 61 -4.95 -5.94 -1.23
C LEU A 61 -6.22 -6.18 -2.04
N ILE A 62 -6.60 -5.22 -2.89
CA ILE A 62 -7.81 -5.31 -3.71
C ILE A 62 -7.53 -5.87 -5.11
N ALA A 63 -6.34 -5.57 -5.65
CA ALA A 63 -5.93 -6.09 -6.95
C ALA A 63 -4.42 -6.20 -7.01
N LYS A 64 -3.93 -7.11 -7.85
CA LYS A 64 -2.54 -7.14 -8.27
C LYS A 64 -2.51 -6.90 -9.77
N GLU A 65 -2.24 -5.66 -10.13
CA GLU A 65 -1.95 -5.33 -11.52
C GLU A 65 -0.54 -5.86 -11.82
N LYS A 66 -0.34 -6.42 -13.02
CA LYS A 66 1.05 -6.65 -13.46
C LYS A 66 1.70 -5.27 -13.51
N PRO A 67 2.90 -5.07 -12.91
CA PRO A 67 3.59 -3.79 -13.01
C PRO A 67 3.59 -3.39 -14.47
N VAL A 68 3.10 -2.19 -14.76
CA VAL A 68 2.98 -1.71 -16.14
C VAL A 68 4.39 -1.67 -16.71
N GLU A 69 4.76 -2.72 -17.43
CA GLU A 69 5.93 -2.74 -18.28
C GLU A 69 5.58 -1.87 -19.49
N SER A 70 5.55 -0.55 -19.28
CA SER A 70 5.40 0.43 -20.35
C SER A 70 6.71 0.49 -21.14
N ARG A 71 6.95 -0.54 -21.94
CA ARG A 71 7.82 -0.49 -23.11
C ARG A 71 7.19 -1.30 -24.24
N GLN A 72 6.16 -0.74 -24.85
CA GLN A 72 6.12 -0.79 -26.30
C GLN A 72 6.53 0.59 -26.82
N PRO A 73 7.79 0.76 -27.26
CA PRO A 73 8.15 1.88 -28.08
C PRO A 73 7.55 1.65 -29.47
N TRP A 74 6.72 2.58 -29.92
CA TRP A 74 6.56 2.85 -31.35
C TRP A 74 6.88 4.32 -31.54
#